data_AF-A0A485BC06-F1
#
_entry.id   AF-A0A485BC06-F1
#
_cell.length_a   1.000
_cell.length_b   1.000
_cell.length_c   1.000
_cell.angle_alpha   90.00
_cell.angle_beta   90.00
_cell.angle_gamma   90.00
#
_symmetry.space_group_name_H-M   'P 1'
#
loop_
_entity.id
_entity.type
_entity.pdbx_description
1 polymer ?
#
loop_
_entity_poly.entity_id
_entity_poly.type
_entity_poly.pdbx_seq_one_letter_code
_entity_poly.pdbx_strand_id
1 'polypeptide(L)'
;MNIIAIMGPHGVYHKDEPIKELEAALQQQGFQTIWPQNSADLLQFIEHNPRICGVIFDWDEYNVELCSDINQLNEYLPLYAFINAHSTMDVSSQDLRMTLWFFEYALGLAQEIATRIGQYTP
;
A
#
# COMPACT_ATOMS: atom_id res chain seq x y z
N MET A 1 4.26 -15.10 4.59
CA MET A 1 3.63 -13.84 4.17
C MET A 1 4.73 -12.83 4.06
N ASN A 2 5.12 -12.46 2.84
CA ASN A 2 6.26 -11.56 2.63
C ASN A 2 6.17 -10.81 1.29
N ILE A 3 5.02 -10.82 0.62
CA ILE A 3 4.83 -10.09 -0.64
C ILE A 3 4.05 -8.82 -0.35
N ILE A 4 4.60 -7.67 -0.73
CA ILE A 4 3.90 -6.38 -0.72
C ILE A 4 3.51 -6.05 -2.16
N ALA A 5 2.23 -5.79 -2.37
CA ALA A 5 1.75 -5.29 -3.65
C ALA A 5 1.87 -3.76 -3.69
N ILE A 6 2.46 -3.21 -4.74
CA ILE A 6 2.64 -1.77 -4.92
C ILE A 6 1.84 -1.34 -6.14
N MET A 7 0.80 -0.54 -5.92
CA MET A 7 0.03 0.09 -6.98
C MET A 7 0.82 1.31 -7.48
N GLY A 8 1.23 1.26 -8.75
CA GLY A 8 2.04 2.28 -9.42
C GLY A 8 2.78 1.68 -10.63
N PRO A 9 3.68 2.43 -11.31
CA PRO A 9 4.09 3.82 -11.06
C PRO A 9 3.07 4.86 -11.54
N HIS A 10 3.18 6.08 -11.00
CA HIS A 10 2.25 7.19 -11.28
C HIS A 10 2.75 8.11 -12.41
N GLY A 11 3.99 7.90 -12.88
CA GLY A 11 4.58 8.67 -13.98
C GLY A 11 5.06 10.07 -13.57
N VAL A 12 5.15 10.33 -12.26
CA VAL A 12 5.55 11.63 -11.72
C VAL A 12 6.68 11.45 -10.70
N TYR A 13 7.80 12.13 -10.94
CA TYR A 13 9.05 11.97 -10.18
C TYR A 13 8.88 12.09 -8.66
N HIS A 14 8.08 13.05 -8.17
CA HIS A 14 7.90 13.27 -6.73
C HIS A 14 7.12 12.16 -6.02
N LYS A 15 6.44 11.26 -6.75
CA LYS A 15 5.80 10.06 -6.21
C LYS A 15 6.64 8.82 -6.49
N ASP A 16 7.13 8.69 -7.72
CA ASP A 16 7.85 7.50 -8.17
C ASP A 16 9.18 7.32 -7.41
N GLU A 17 9.91 8.40 -7.12
CA GLU A 17 11.21 8.29 -6.46
C GLU A 17 11.10 7.84 -4.99
N PRO A 18 10.21 8.42 -4.15
CA PRO A 18 9.96 7.88 -2.81
C PRO A 18 9.49 6.41 -2.81
N ILE A 19 8.66 6.00 -3.77
CA ILE A 19 8.19 4.61 -3.86
C ILE A 19 9.32 3.65 -4.26
N LYS A 20 10.23 4.06 -5.14
CA LYS A 20 11.43 3.25 -5.46
C LYS A 20 12.36 3.10 -4.26
N GLU A 21 12.60 4.18 -3.52
CA GLU A 21 13.37 4.11 -2.27
C GLU A 21 12.70 3.15 -1.27
N LEU A 22 11.38 3.21 -1.16
CA LEU A 22 10.60 2.32 -0.29
C LEU A 22 10.67 0.86 -0.74
N GLU A 23 10.51 0.58 -2.03
CA GLU A 23 10.67 -0.78 -2.59
C GLU A 23 12.05 -1.34 -2.23
N ALA A 24 13.12 -0.56 -2.42
CA ALA A 24 14.46 -0.98 -2.06
C ALA A 24 14.60 -1.26 -0.55
N ALA A 25 14.03 -0.40 0.30
CA ALA A 25 14.04 -0.59 1.75
C ALA A 25 13.24 -1.84 2.19
N LEU A 26 12.10 -2.10 1.58
CA LEU A 26 11.29 -3.30 1.83
C LEU A 26 12.03 -4.58 1.41
N GLN A 27 12.69 -4.56 0.25
CA GLN A 27 13.49 -5.68 -0.22
C GLN A 27 14.67 -5.98 0.72
N GLN A 28 15.31 -4.95 1.26
CA GLN A 28 16.36 -5.12 2.29
C GLN A 28 15.84 -5.76 3.58
N GLN A 29 14.55 -5.58 3.90
CA GLN A 29 13.90 -6.22 5.05
C GLN A 29 13.38 -7.64 4.74
N GLY A 30 13.58 -8.15 3.53
CA GLY A 30 13.19 -9.51 3.12
C GLY A 30 11.79 -9.63 2.51
N PHE A 31 11.14 -8.49 2.25
CA PHE A 31 9.90 -8.47 1.47
C PHE A 31 10.19 -8.66 -0.02
N GLN A 32 9.26 -9.31 -0.71
CA GLN A 32 9.16 -9.33 -2.16
C GLN A 32 8.13 -8.29 -2.58
N THR A 33 8.35 -7.60 -3.69
CA THR A 33 7.43 -6.62 -4.24
C THR A 33 6.83 -7.10 -5.55
N ILE A 34 5.55 -6.84 -5.75
CA ILE A 34 4.86 -7.04 -7.03
C ILE A 34 4.18 -5.74 -7.43
N TRP A 35 4.00 -5.56 -8.74
CA TRP A 35 3.43 -4.36 -9.33
C TRP A 35 2.21 -4.75 -10.17
N PRO A 36 1.00 -4.80 -9.56
CA PRO A 36 -0.23 -5.08 -10.30
C PRO A 36 -0.50 -3.98 -11.33
N GLN A 37 -1.08 -4.35 -12.47
CA GLN A 37 -1.36 -3.39 -13.53
C GLN A 37 -2.56 -2.47 -13.23
N ASN A 38 -3.49 -2.95 -12.41
CA ASN A 38 -4.72 -2.26 -12.03
C ASN A 38 -5.37 -2.97 -10.83
N SER A 39 -6.47 -2.41 -10.33
CA SER A 39 -7.21 -2.97 -9.20
C SER A 39 -7.68 -4.40 -9.44
N ALA A 40 -8.13 -4.76 -10.64
CA ALA A 40 -8.60 -6.12 -10.91
C ALA A 40 -7.47 -7.16 -10.83
N ASP A 41 -6.28 -6.81 -11.32
CA ASP A 41 -5.06 -7.63 -11.21
C ASP A 41 -4.62 -7.78 -9.74
N LEU A 42 -4.65 -6.69 -8.97
CA LEU A 42 -4.39 -6.71 -7.53
C LEU A 42 -5.34 -7.66 -6.78
N LEU A 43 -6.65 -7.56 -7.05
CA LEU A 43 -7.65 -8.40 -6.40
C LEU A 43 -7.45 -9.89 -6.75
N GLN A 44 -7.14 -10.20 -8.01
CA GLN A 44 -6.79 -11.57 -8.42
C GLN A 44 -5.54 -12.08 -7.70
N PHE A 45 -4.52 -11.25 -7.55
CA PHE A 45 -3.32 -11.61 -6.80
C PHE A 45 -3.62 -11.88 -5.33
N ILE A 46 -4.41 -11.03 -4.66
CA ILE A 46 -4.80 -11.23 -3.25
C ILE A 46 -5.60 -12.54 -3.11
N GLU A 47 -6.54 -12.81 -4.00
CA GLU A 47 -7.39 -14.01 -3.97
C GLU A 47 -6.58 -15.30 -4.16
N HIS A 48 -5.58 -15.29 -5.05
CA HIS A 48 -4.82 -16.50 -5.41
C HIS A 48 -3.49 -16.65 -4.66
N ASN A 49 -3.01 -15.61 -3.97
CA ASN A 49 -1.70 -15.59 -3.34
C ASN A 49 -1.77 -15.16 -1.86
N PRO A 50 -1.96 -16.11 -0.93
CA PRO A 50 -2.02 -15.81 0.50
C PRO A 50 -0.68 -15.32 1.09
N ARG A 51 0.39 -15.23 0.29
CA ARG A 51 1.66 -14.64 0.74
C ARG A 51 1.66 -13.11 0.67
N ILE A 52 0.68 -12.52 -0.02
CA ILE A 52 0.49 -11.07 -0.05
C ILE A 52 0.06 -10.63 1.34
N CYS A 53 0.85 -9.74 1.91
CA CYS A 53 0.78 -9.36 3.31
C CYS A 53 0.64 -7.86 3.52
N GLY A 54 0.60 -7.08 2.44
CA GLY A 54 0.26 -5.66 2.49
C GLY A 54 0.12 -5.07 1.10
N VAL A 55 -0.60 -3.96 1.00
CA VAL A 55 -0.82 -3.22 -0.24
C VAL A 55 -0.44 -1.76 -0.05
N ILE A 56 0.42 -1.25 -0.93
CA ILE A 56 0.78 0.17 -1.03
C ILE A 56 0.04 0.77 -2.22
N PHE A 57 -0.61 1.92 -2.04
CA PHE A 57 -1.30 2.61 -3.13
C PHE A 57 -1.41 4.12 -2.88
N ASP A 58 -1.67 4.88 -3.94
CA ASP A 58 -1.98 6.31 -3.85
C ASP A 58 -3.45 6.53 -3.47
N TRP A 59 -3.65 7.27 -2.39
CA TRP A 59 -4.98 7.53 -1.84
C TRP A 59 -5.87 8.31 -2.80
N ASP A 60 -5.31 9.29 -3.52
CA ASP A 60 -6.08 10.15 -4.41
C ASP A 60 -6.51 9.39 -5.69
N GLU A 61 -5.79 8.33 -6.08
CA GLU A 61 -6.10 7.50 -7.25
C GLU A 61 -7.12 6.40 -6.94
N TYR A 62 -6.92 5.62 -5.86
CA TYR A 62 -7.70 4.40 -5.62
C TYR A 62 -8.77 4.50 -4.53
N ASN A 63 -8.66 5.52 -3.65
CA ASN A 63 -9.65 5.91 -2.64
C ASN A 63 -10.27 4.74 -1.81
N VAL A 64 -11.47 4.96 -1.26
CA VAL A 64 -12.19 4.03 -0.39
C VAL A 64 -12.72 2.78 -1.13
N GLU A 65 -13.01 2.88 -2.43
CA GLU A 65 -13.59 1.78 -3.21
C GLU A 65 -12.64 0.58 -3.24
N LEU A 66 -11.36 0.79 -3.56
CA LEU A 66 -10.35 -0.28 -3.54
C LEU A 66 -10.21 -0.91 -2.15
N CYS A 67 -10.28 -0.09 -1.10
CA CYS A 67 -10.18 -0.58 0.28
C CYS A 67 -11.34 -1.53 0.60
N SER A 68 -12.56 -1.20 0.16
CA SER A 68 -13.74 -2.05 0.36
C SER A 68 -13.61 -3.39 -0.33
N ASP A 69 -13.16 -3.40 -1.59
CA ASP A 69 -12.97 -4.64 -2.36
C ASP A 69 -11.90 -5.54 -1.73
N ILE A 70 -10.78 -4.96 -1.29
CA ILE A 70 -9.73 -5.71 -0.58
C ILE A 70 -10.27 -6.27 0.74
N ASN A 71 -11.04 -5.48 1.50
CA ASN A 71 -11.58 -5.88 2.79
C ASN A 71 -12.59 -7.04 2.68
N GLN A 72 -13.30 -7.14 1.55
CA GLN A 72 -14.16 -8.31 1.27
C GLN A 72 -13.35 -9.60 1.06
N LEU A 73 -12.12 -9.49 0.53
CA LEU A 73 -11.22 -10.62 0.33
C LEU A 73 -10.42 -10.96 1.59
N ASN A 74 -9.90 -9.94 2.28
CA ASN A 74 -9.06 -10.11 3.47
C ASN A 74 -9.15 -8.87 4.38
N GLU A 75 -9.99 -8.96 5.42
CA GLU A 75 -10.20 -7.89 6.41
C GLU A 75 -8.95 -7.56 7.26
N TYR A 76 -7.97 -8.46 7.32
CA TYR A 76 -6.74 -8.28 8.10
C TYR A 76 -5.57 -7.76 7.26
N LEU A 77 -5.74 -7.61 5.94
CA LEU A 77 -4.65 -7.17 5.07
C LEU A 77 -4.34 -5.69 5.35
N PRO A 78 -3.12 -5.35 5.80
CA PRO A 78 -2.77 -3.96 6.04
C PRO A 78 -2.67 -3.20 4.73
N LEU A 79 -3.24 -2.01 4.74
CA LEU A 79 -3.32 -1.07 3.63
C LEU A 79 -2.46 0.15 3.96
N TYR A 80 -1.57 0.52 3.04
CA TYR A 80 -0.62 1.61 3.18
C TYR A 80 -0.89 2.67 2.11
N ALA A 81 -1.73 3.64 2.47
CA ALA A 81 -2.16 4.70 1.59
C ALA A 81 -1.18 5.88 1.61
N PHE A 82 -0.69 6.27 0.44
CA PHE A 82 0.12 7.48 0.28
C PHE A 82 -0.76 8.67 -0.05
N ILE A 83 -0.66 9.74 0.73
CA ILE A 83 -1.41 10.99 0.58
C ILE A 83 -0.50 12.11 0.07
N ASN A 84 -1.10 13.03 -0.68
CA ASN A 84 -0.48 14.29 -1.04
C ASN A 84 -0.82 15.36 0.00
N ALA A 85 -0.03 16.43 0.10
CA ALA A 85 -0.23 17.50 1.09
C ALA A 85 -1.60 18.22 1.02
N HIS A 86 -2.37 18.00 -0.05
CA HIS A 86 -3.71 18.55 -0.26
C HIS A 86 -4.84 17.50 -0.17
N SER A 87 -4.52 16.23 0.10
CA SER A 87 -5.52 15.17 0.16
C SER A 87 -6.43 15.36 1.38
N THR A 88 -7.73 15.48 1.14
CA THR A 88 -8.73 15.42 2.21
C THR A 88 -8.87 13.97 2.68
N MET A 89 -8.51 13.72 3.93
CA MET A 89 -8.68 12.42 4.58
C MET A 89 -10.16 12.23 4.95
N ASP A 90 -11.01 12.10 3.94
CA ASP A 90 -12.45 11.92 4.10
C ASP A 90 -12.76 10.42 4.23
N VAL A 91 -12.33 9.83 5.35
CA VAL A 91 -12.70 8.45 5.67
C VAL A 91 -13.65 8.49 6.85
N SER A 92 -14.94 8.36 6.58
CA SER A 92 -15.96 7.96 7.56
C SER A 92 -15.68 6.51 8.00
N SER A 93 -14.62 6.36 8.80
CA SER A 93 -13.97 5.12 9.24
C SER A 93 -14.77 4.36 10.32
N GLN A 94 -16.10 4.50 10.36
CA GLN A 94 -16.89 3.93 11.46
C GLN A 94 -17.40 2.50 11.19
N ASP A 95 -17.50 2.08 9.93
CA ASP A 95 -18.10 0.78 9.59
C ASP A 95 -17.12 -0.27 9.04
N LEU A 96 -15.89 0.10 8.68
CA LEU A 96 -14.91 -0.81 8.09
C LEU A 96 -13.84 -1.21 9.11
N ARG A 97 -13.74 -2.50 9.42
CA ARG A 97 -12.68 -3.09 10.28
C ARG A 97 -11.34 -3.21 9.53
N MET A 98 -10.93 -2.15 8.84
CA MET A 98 -9.73 -2.16 7.99
C MET A 98 -8.51 -1.64 8.74
N THR A 99 -7.35 -2.24 8.46
CA THR A 99 -6.05 -1.74 8.94
C THR A 99 -5.45 -0.81 7.89
N LEU A 100 -5.86 0.46 7.90
CA LEU A 100 -5.40 1.50 6.96
C LEU A 100 -4.40 2.45 7.63
N TRP A 101 -3.22 2.60 7.04
CA TRP A 101 -2.17 3.50 7.49
C TRP A 101 -1.85 4.53 6.41
N PHE A 102 -1.60 5.77 6.82
CA PHE A 102 -1.30 6.86 5.92
C PHE A 102 0.18 7.25 5.97
N PHE A 103 0.77 7.47 4.79
CA PHE A 103 2.12 7.96 4.61
C PHE A 103 2.15 9.13 3.63
N GLU A 104 3.16 9.98 3.75
CA GLU A 104 3.39 11.07 2.80
C GLU A 104 4.50 10.68 1.82
N TYR A 105 4.42 11.20 0.60
CA TYR A 105 5.52 11.12 -0.36
C TYR A 105 6.67 12.04 0.07
N ALA A 106 7.75 11.46 0.58
CA ALA A 106 8.97 12.20 0.90
C ALA A 106 10.22 11.33 0.72
N LEU A 107 11.26 11.92 0.13
CA LEU A 107 12.57 11.29 0.00
C LEU A 107 13.24 11.15 1.36
N GLY A 108 13.98 10.06 1.56
CA GLY A 108 14.73 9.79 2.79
C GLY A 108 13.88 9.25 3.95
N LEU A 109 12.56 9.13 3.81
CA LEU A 109 11.68 8.48 4.81
C LEU A 109 11.47 6.98 4.56
N ALA A 110 11.94 6.46 3.42
CA ALA A 110 11.71 5.07 2.99
C ALA A 110 12.06 4.02 4.06
N GLN A 111 13.19 4.18 4.76
CA GLN A 111 13.61 3.23 5.78
C GLN A 111 12.68 3.22 7.00
N GLU A 112 12.20 4.38 7.41
CA GLU A 112 11.26 4.53 8.52
C GLU A 112 9.90 3.93 8.15
N ILE A 113 9.42 4.25 6.95
CA ILE A 113 8.16 3.70 6.42
C ILE A 113 8.26 2.17 6.30
N ALA A 114 9.33 1.63 5.73
CA ALA A 114 9.54 0.18 5.64
C ALA A 114 9.56 -0.47 7.03
N THR A 115 10.23 0.13 8.01
CA THR A 115 10.24 -0.36 9.40
C THR A 115 8.84 -0.39 10.00
N ARG A 116 8.02 0.64 9.77
CA ARG A 116 6.62 0.67 10.21
C ARG A 116 5.78 -0.40 9.50
N ILE A 117 5.93 -0.56 8.18
CA ILE A 117 5.29 -1.63 7.40
C ILE A 117 5.63 -3.00 7.98
N GLY A 118 6.90 -3.26 8.29
CA GLY A 118 7.34 -4.51 8.91
C GLY A 118 6.79 -4.73 10.33
N GLN A 119 6.45 -3.68 11.08
CA GLN A 119 5.80 -3.81 12.38
C GLN A 119 4.29 -4.05 12.27
N TYR A 120 3.66 -3.52 11.23
CA TYR A 120 2.22 -3.64 11.00
C TYR A 120 1.85 -4.88 10.17
N THR A 121 2.84 -5.52 9.53
CA THR A 121 2.69 -6.78 8.81
C THR A 121 3.05 -7.94 9.75
N PRO A 122 2.08 -8.76 10.20
CA PRO A 122 2.33 -9.88 11.10
C PRO A 122 3.03 -11.08 10.44
#